data_AF-V5GP50-F1
#
_entry.id   AF-V5GP50-F1
#
_cell.length_a   1.000
_cell.length_b   1.000
_cell.length_c   1.000
_cell.angle_alpha   90.00
_cell.angle_beta   90.00
_cell.angle_gamma   90.00
#
_symmetry.space_group_name_H-M   'P 1'
#
loop_
_entity.id
_entity.type
_entity.pdbx_description
1 polymer ?
#
loop_
_entity_poly.entity_id
_entity_poly.type
_entity_poly.pdbx_seq_one_letter_code
_entity_poly.pdbx_strand_id
1 'polypeptide(L)'
;GFLNNKTFGIRLGNCFSSTYMMENGVPRGSTLSVSLFAIAIGDLMSNVELVWTVSKCLYVDDLLICYSAPSMEEIQTTLQRAIDTLSKQSQERGFRFSDTKTKTIHFCRLRSEHDEPRLTLYNSPIRNVDSLKFLGLIFDKKLTWQLHISDLATRCKSSLNLLRCISKIKWGADKETLITLYKSLIRSKMDYGCIVYSSARSTRLKLLDSIQNIGLRLATGAFRTSAISALEVEAGIPSLTLRREQLMYRYATSIKAQSLHPNYKIIYDSELDIYQNRPTITKPFKARIERQVTYPDMYPKKLSSDPPWQFSVPNMNLDCASFIKQQTNPNILKNRFLNILSSYPNTEKIYTDGSKTENGVGSAFVVEDNIYSWSLPKISSVYTAELYAIWHALRFCEFSTNLQFIICTDSLSSLHAIKNIFNSDPLVQKIHETLFLITGLNKKINFIFTPSHVGILGNDKADNA
;
A
#
# COMPACT_ATOMS: atom_id res chain seq x y z
N GLY A 1 13.44 -18.72 -24.30
CA GLY A 1 13.26 -18.09 -22.97
C GLY A 1 12.67 -16.70 -23.16
N PHE A 2 12.04 -16.10 -22.16
CA PHE A 2 11.26 -14.85 -22.29
C PHE A 2 11.96 -13.70 -23.06
N LEU A 3 13.30 -13.67 -23.07
CA LEU A 3 14.10 -12.66 -23.78
C LEU A 3 14.73 -13.14 -25.10
N ASN A 4 14.73 -14.43 -25.41
CA ASN A 4 15.43 -15.02 -26.57
C ASN A 4 14.46 -15.71 -27.54
N ASN A 5 14.79 -15.68 -28.84
CA ASN A 5 14.02 -16.31 -29.93
C ASN A 5 12.55 -15.85 -29.98
N LYS A 6 12.31 -14.57 -29.70
CA LYS A 6 10.99 -13.96 -29.81
C LYS A 6 10.67 -13.72 -31.27
N THR A 7 9.43 -13.97 -31.66
CA THR A 7 8.94 -13.62 -32.98
C THR A 7 7.62 -12.87 -32.90
N PHE A 8 7.36 -11.99 -33.86
CA PHE A 8 6.07 -11.33 -33.98
C PHE A 8 5.56 -11.41 -35.42
N GLY A 9 4.24 -11.41 -35.55
CA GLY A 9 3.52 -11.33 -36.82
C GLY A 9 2.22 -10.56 -36.58
N ILE A 10 1.73 -9.89 -37.62
CA ILE A 10 0.49 -9.13 -37.59
C ILE A 10 -0.62 -10.05 -38.08
N ARG A 11 -1.74 -10.11 -37.34
CA ARG A 11 -2.96 -10.78 -37.78
C ARG A 11 -3.98 -9.75 -38.21
N LEU A 12 -4.51 -9.88 -39.42
CA LEU A 12 -5.59 -9.03 -39.94
C LEU A 12 -6.69 -9.97 -40.48
N GLY A 13 -7.78 -10.10 -39.72
CA GLY A 13 -8.82 -11.11 -39.98
C GLY A 13 -8.28 -12.54 -39.85
N ASN A 14 -8.29 -13.28 -40.96
CA ASN A 14 -7.77 -14.65 -41.06
C ASN A 14 -6.37 -14.74 -41.68
N CYS A 15 -5.77 -13.61 -42.05
CA CYS A 15 -4.45 -13.57 -42.65
C CYS A 15 -3.38 -13.25 -41.58
N PHE A 16 -2.26 -13.95 -41.65
CA PHE A 16 -1.08 -13.72 -40.82
C PHE A 16 0.06 -13.17 -41.69
N SER A 17 0.82 -12.20 -41.19
CA SER A 17 2.06 -11.75 -41.85
C SER A 17 3.18 -12.79 -41.71
N SER A 18 4.27 -12.57 -42.42
CA SER A 18 5.55 -13.23 -42.13
C SER A 18 5.97 -12.99 -40.68
N THR A 19 6.66 -13.98 -40.14
CA THR A 19 7.16 -14.01 -38.76
C THR A 19 8.52 -13.31 -38.71
N TYR A 20 8.64 -12.25 -37.92
CA TYR A 20 9.90 -11.52 -37.73
C TYR A 20 10.52 -11.83 -36.38
N MET A 21 11.82 -12.11 -36.36
CA MET A 21 12.60 -12.26 -35.12
C MET A 21 12.76 -10.91 -34.43
N MET A 22 12.49 -10.87 -33.13
CA MET A 22 12.65 -9.70 -32.27
C MET A 22 13.88 -9.89 -31.40
N GLU A 23 14.98 -9.28 -31.82
CA GLU A 23 16.28 -9.39 -31.14
C GLU A 23 16.29 -8.59 -29.82
N ASN A 24 15.59 -7.45 -29.77
CA ASN A 24 15.61 -6.51 -28.64
C ASN A 24 14.21 -6.18 -28.11
N GLY A 25 14.13 -5.80 -26.83
CA GLY A 25 12.90 -5.32 -26.18
C GLY A 25 12.10 -6.40 -25.46
N VAL A 26 11.13 -5.99 -24.64
CA VAL A 26 10.28 -6.90 -23.85
C VAL A 26 8.89 -7.06 -24.49
N PRO A 27 8.26 -8.25 -24.47
CA PRO A 27 6.94 -8.46 -25.06
C PRO A 27 5.88 -7.52 -24.45
N ARG A 28 5.12 -6.78 -25.28
CA ARG A 28 4.01 -5.97 -24.77
C ARG A 28 2.91 -6.89 -24.22
N GLY A 29 2.32 -6.53 -23.09
CA GLY A 29 1.23 -7.28 -22.45
C GLY A 29 1.67 -8.36 -21.46
N SER A 30 2.96 -8.62 -21.32
CA SER A 30 3.48 -9.46 -20.23
C SER A 30 3.71 -8.64 -18.95
N THR A 31 3.36 -9.21 -17.80
CA THR A 31 3.60 -8.64 -16.47
C THR A 31 5.10 -8.46 -16.19
N LEU A 32 5.93 -9.41 -16.62
CA LEU A 32 7.39 -9.36 -16.45
C LEU A 32 8.05 -8.22 -17.23
N SER A 33 7.46 -7.84 -18.36
CA SER A 33 7.98 -6.76 -19.20
C SER A 33 8.04 -5.42 -18.46
N VAL A 34 7.03 -5.13 -17.64
CA VAL A 34 6.97 -3.88 -16.86
C VAL A 34 8.07 -3.86 -15.80
N SER A 35 8.28 -4.98 -15.10
CA SER A 35 9.33 -5.11 -14.10
C SER A 35 10.73 -5.02 -14.70
N LEU A 36 10.98 -5.71 -15.81
CA LEU A 36 12.28 -5.67 -16.50
C LEU A 36 12.56 -4.28 -17.06
N PHE A 37 11.55 -3.61 -17.60
CA PHE A 37 11.68 -2.22 -18.04
C PHE A 37 12.00 -1.30 -16.86
N ALA A 38 11.29 -1.44 -15.74
CA ALA A 38 11.53 -0.67 -14.52
C ALA A 38 12.96 -0.84 -13.98
N ILE A 39 13.52 -2.05 -14.03
CA ILE A 39 14.91 -2.32 -13.64
C ILE A 39 15.87 -1.62 -14.62
N ALA A 40 15.68 -1.80 -15.93
CA ALA A 40 16.54 -1.20 -16.95
C ALA A 40 16.57 0.34 -16.89
N ILE A 41 15.43 0.97 -16.62
CA ILE A 41 15.34 2.43 -16.47
C ILE A 41 15.74 2.90 -15.07
N GLY A 42 15.61 2.05 -14.04
CA GLY A 42 16.12 2.31 -12.70
C GLY A 42 17.64 2.52 -12.72
N ASP A 43 18.36 1.68 -13.46
CA ASP A 43 19.81 1.82 -13.66
C ASP A 43 20.18 3.13 -14.37
N LEU A 44 19.32 3.65 -15.26
CA LEU A 44 19.54 4.95 -15.91
C LEU A 44 19.62 6.07 -14.87
N MET A 45 18.90 5.91 -13.75
CA MET A 45 18.83 6.91 -12.69
C MET A 45 19.85 6.70 -11.56
N SER A 46 20.39 5.49 -11.36
CA SER A 46 21.33 5.19 -10.26
C SER A 46 22.73 5.76 -10.51
N ASN A 47 23.28 5.63 -11.71
CA ASN A 47 24.64 6.09 -12.03
C ASN A 47 24.79 7.62 -12.21
N VAL A 48 23.76 8.39 -11.86
CA VAL A 48 23.77 9.86 -11.99
C VAL A 48 24.07 10.55 -10.66
N GLU A 49 24.30 9.81 -9.57
CA GLU A 49 24.45 10.32 -8.19
C GLU A 49 25.54 11.39 -7.99
N LEU A 50 26.48 11.56 -8.92
CA LEU A 50 27.57 12.54 -8.79
C LEU A 50 27.18 14.01 -9.05
N VAL A 51 25.93 14.32 -9.46
CA VAL A 51 25.60 15.66 -10.02
C VAL A 51 24.42 16.43 -9.35
N TRP A 52 23.62 15.87 -8.42
CA TRP A 52 22.26 16.42 -8.23
C TRP A 52 21.94 17.14 -6.93
N THR A 53 21.69 18.45 -7.07
CA THR A 53 20.79 19.26 -6.23
C THR A 53 19.32 19.18 -6.67
N VAL A 54 19.00 18.50 -7.79
CA VAL A 54 17.65 18.39 -8.36
C VAL A 54 16.94 17.14 -7.83
N SER A 55 15.68 17.29 -7.46
CA SER A 55 14.83 16.15 -7.09
C SER A 55 14.29 15.45 -8.33
N LYS A 56 14.22 14.12 -8.30
CA LYS A 56 13.76 13.29 -9.43
C LYS A 56 12.71 12.27 -8.99
N CYS A 57 11.76 11.99 -9.87
CA CYS A 57 10.78 10.92 -9.71
C CYS A 57 10.60 10.22 -11.04
N LEU A 58 10.81 8.90 -11.05
CA LEU A 58 10.61 8.05 -12.21
C LEU A 58 9.50 7.06 -11.91
N TYR A 59 8.51 6.99 -12.78
CA TYR A 59 7.43 6.03 -12.70
C TYR A 59 7.19 5.41 -14.07
N VAL A 60 7.68 4.17 -14.24
CA VAL A 60 7.68 3.48 -15.53
C VAL A 60 8.36 4.36 -16.58
N ASP A 61 7.62 4.93 -17.53
CA ASP A 61 8.11 5.77 -18.63
C ASP A 61 8.02 7.28 -18.34
N ASP A 62 7.33 7.68 -17.27
CA ASP A 62 7.19 9.08 -16.88
C ASP A 62 8.34 9.51 -15.96
N LEU A 63 9.17 10.45 -16.43
CA LEU A 63 10.24 11.08 -15.66
C LEU A 63 9.88 12.52 -15.29
N LEU A 64 10.00 12.84 -14.00
CA LEU A 64 9.91 14.18 -13.45
C LEU A 64 11.26 14.58 -12.86
N ILE A 65 11.75 15.76 -13.22
CA ILE A 65 12.85 16.45 -12.54
C ILE A 65 12.34 17.79 -12.03
N CYS A 66 12.72 18.18 -10.82
CA CYS A 66 12.31 19.45 -10.23
C CYS A 66 13.42 20.08 -9.37
N TYR A 67 13.61 21.38 -9.56
CA TYR A 67 14.59 22.19 -8.86
C TYR A 67 13.94 23.50 -8.42
N SER A 68 14.39 24.05 -7.30
CA SER A 68 13.90 25.32 -6.75
C SER A 68 15.09 26.16 -6.32
N ALA A 69 15.18 27.38 -6.83
CA ALA A 69 16.19 28.35 -6.43
C ALA A 69 15.62 29.79 -6.48
N PRO A 70 16.27 30.77 -5.85
CA PRO A 70 15.83 32.17 -5.88
C PRO A 70 15.97 32.85 -7.26
N SER A 71 16.93 32.40 -8.08
CA SER A 71 17.25 32.99 -9.38
C SER A 71 16.80 32.11 -10.55
N MET A 72 16.18 32.72 -11.56
CA MET A 72 15.79 32.04 -12.81
C MET A 72 17.01 31.51 -13.58
N GLU A 73 18.12 32.24 -13.57
CA GLU A 73 19.36 31.83 -14.24
C GLU A 73 19.92 30.54 -13.63
N GLU A 74 19.89 30.45 -12.30
CA GLU A 74 20.33 29.25 -11.57
C GLU A 74 19.40 28.06 -11.86
N ILE A 75 18.08 28.30 -11.87
CA ILE A 75 17.08 27.29 -12.24
C ILE A 75 17.36 26.76 -13.64
N GLN A 76 17.51 27.65 -14.63
CA GLN A 76 17.72 27.28 -16.02
C GLN A 76 19.04 26.53 -16.20
N THR A 77 20.13 27.03 -15.62
CA THR A 77 21.46 26.40 -15.76
C THR A 77 21.49 25.01 -15.16
N THR A 78 20.91 24.85 -13.96
CA THR A 78 20.89 23.57 -13.25
C THR A 78 19.98 22.56 -13.95
N LEU A 79 18.77 22.98 -14.37
CA LEU A 79 17.85 22.11 -15.10
C LEU A 79 18.33 21.80 -16.53
N GLN A 80 19.04 22.69 -17.21
CA GLN A 80 19.58 22.38 -18.53
C GLN A 80 20.70 21.35 -18.43
N ARG A 81 21.66 21.54 -17.50
CA ARG A 81 22.73 20.55 -17.25
C ARG A 81 22.16 19.17 -16.92
N ALA A 82 21.09 19.17 -16.13
CA ALA A 82 20.32 17.99 -15.80
C ALA A 82 19.74 17.28 -17.03
N ILE A 83 19.03 18.02 -17.88
CA ILE A 83 18.43 17.51 -19.11
C ILE A 83 19.52 16.97 -20.04
N ASP A 84 20.61 17.70 -20.23
CA ASP A 84 21.71 17.31 -21.13
C ASP A 84 22.33 15.99 -20.67
N THR A 85 22.63 15.87 -19.37
CA THR A 85 23.20 14.65 -18.76
C THR A 85 22.27 13.45 -18.94
N LEU A 86 20.98 13.61 -18.61
CA LEU A 86 19.98 12.56 -18.76
C LEU A 86 19.80 12.16 -20.22
N SER A 87 19.76 13.14 -21.13
CA SER A 87 19.55 12.90 -22.56
C SER A 87 20.70 12.11 -23.18
N LYS A 88 21.95 12.42 -22.80
CA LYS A 88 23.16 11.70 -23.23
C LYS A 88 23.15 10.26 -22.73
N GLN A 89 22.96 10.05 -21.42
CA GLN A 89 22.96 8.71 -20.83
C GLN A 89 21.80 7.85 -21.33
N SER A 90 20.64 8.47 -21.55
CA SER A 90 19.49 7.79 -22.17
C SER A 90 19.88 7.24 -23.54
N GLN A 91 20.51 8.06 -24.39
CA GLN A 91 20.95 7.65 -25.73
C GLN A 91 22.00 6.55 -25.69
N GLU A 92 23.00 6.64 -24.81
CA GLU A 92 24.03 5.60 -24.61
C GLU A 92 23.43 4.23 -24.26
N ARG A 93 22.25 4.21 -23.63
CA ARG A 93 21.54 2.98 -23.22
C ARG A 93 20.39 2.58 -24.16
N GLY A 94 20.27 3.25 -25.31
CA GLY A 94 19.23 2.95 -26.30
C GLY A 94 17.83 3.47 -25.96
N PHE A 95 17.71 4.37 -24.99
CA PHE A 95 16.47 5.08 -24.67
C PHE A 95 16.45 6.47 -25.29
N ARG A 96 15.27 6.98 -25.64
CA ARG A 96 15.11 8.35 -26.15
C ARG A 96 13.89 9.01 -25.53
N PHE A 97 14.08 10.19 -24.96
CA PHE A 97 12.96 11.00 -24.47
C PHE A 97 12.16 11.57 -25.63
N SER A 98 10.86 11.77 -25.43
CA SER A 98 9.99 12.38 -26.42
C SER A 98 10.00 13.90 -26.26
N ASP A 99 10.68 14.58 -27.17
CA ASP A 99 10.66 16.04 -27.34
C ASP A 99 9.25 16.66 -27.31
N THR A 100 8.31 16.07 -28.05
CA THR A 100 6.92 16.54 -28.19
C THR A 100 6.07 16.34 -26.93
N LYS A 101 6.40 15.35 -26.10
CA LYS A 101 5.69 15.07 -24.84
C LYS A 101 6.33 15.76 -23.64
N THR A 102 7.62 16.07 -23.69
CA THR A 102 8.33 16.78 -22.62
C THR A 102 7.81 18.21 -22.52
N LYS A 103 7.45 18.62 -21.31
CA LYS A 103 6.88 19.94 -21.00
C LYS A 103 7.47 20.44 -19.69
N THR A 104 7.52 21.76 -19.55
CA THR A 104 7.97 22.42 -18.33
C THR A 104 6.81 23.19 -17.70
N ILE A 105 6.73 23.19 -16.38
CA ILE A 105 5.82 24.03 -15.61
C ILE A 105 6.63 24.79 -14.57
N HIS A 106 6.51 26.11 -14.56
CA HIS A 106 7.21 26.97 -13.62
C HIS A 106 6.27 27.38 -12.48
N PHE A 107 6.63 27.00 -11.25
CA PHE A 107 5.88 27.37 -10.04
C PHE A 107 6.56 28.59 -9.39
N CYS A 108 5.89 29.74 -9.45
CA CYS A 108 6.39 30.98 -8.88
C CYS A 108 5.34 31.67 -8.00
N ARG A 109 5.80 32.33 -6.94
CA ARG A 109 4.95 33.14 -6.03
C ARG A 109 5.05 34.64 -6.29
N LEU A 110 5.96 35.07 -7.17
CA LEU A 110 6.08 36.46 -7.58
C LEU A 110 4.78 36.90 -8.25
N ARG A 111 4.33 38.11 -7.93
CA ARG A 111 3.13 38.71 -8.53
C ARG A 111 3.47 39.59 -9.73
N SER A 112 4.71 40.07 -9.80
CA SER A 112 5.24 40.80 -10.94
C SER A 112 5.45 39.85 -12.12
N GLU A 113 5.52 40.44 -13.32
CA GLU A 113 6.02 39.70 -14.48
C GLU A 113 7.41 39.16 -14.18
N HIS A 114 7.64 37.92 -14.61
CA HIS A 114 8.88 37.21 -14.45
C HIS A 114 9.09 36.33 -15.68
N ASP A 115 10.35 36.07 -16.01
CA ASP A 115 10.67 35.19 -17.12
C ASP A 115 10.21 33.75 -16.86
N GLU A 116 10.04 33.02 -17.95
CA GLU A 116 9.91 31.56 -17.93
C GLU A 116 11.25 30.90 -18.25
N PRO A 117 11.50 29.68 -17.73
CA PRO A 117 12.74 28.97 -18.02
C PRO A 117 12.82 28.64 -19.52
N ARG A 118 13.99 28.88 -20.11
CA ARG A 118 14.30 28.52 -21.49
C ARG A 118 15.14 27.24 -21.50
N LEU A 119 14.45 26.11 -21.59
CA LEU A 119 15.07 24.79 -21.57
C LEU A 119 14.97 24.15 -22.96
N THR A 120 15.95 23.32 -23.30
CA THR A 120 15.99 22.57 -24.56
C THR A 120 16.25 21.09 -24.32
N LEU A 121 15.67 20.24 -25.17
CA LEU A 121 15.93 18.81 -25.24
C LEU A 121 16.27 18.47 -26.68
N TYR A 122 17.46 17.89 -26.93
CA TYR A 122 17.97 17.64 -28.28
C TYR A 122 17.94 18.89 -29.17
N ASN A 123 18.39 20.03 -28.62
CA ASN A 123 18.36 21.36 -29.26
C ASN A 123 16.96 21.87 -29.64
N SER A 124 15.89 21.20 -29.21
CA SER A 124 14.52 21.65 -29.42
C SER A 124 13.98 22.32 -28.15
N PRO A 125 13.32 23.47 -28.22
CA PRO A 125 12.81 24.16 -27.04
C PRO A 125 11.70 23.34 -26.37
N ILE A 126 11.81 23.16 -25.05
CA ILE A 126 10.76 22.53 -24.25
C ILE A 126 9.67 23.57 -23.98
N ARG A 127 8.43 23.21 -24.30
CA ARG A 127 7.28 24.09 -24.11
C ARG A 127 6.95 24.29 -22.63
N ASN A 128 6.84 25.55 -22.22
CA ASN A 128 6.25 25.93 -20.94
C ASN A 128 4.72 25.87 -21.00
N VAL A 129 4.11 25.34 -19.93
CA VAL A 129 2.66 25.19 -19.82
C VAL A 129 2.13 25.68 -18.47
N ASP A 130 0.93 26.26 -18.50
CA ASP A 130 0.21 26.69 -17.30
C ASP A 130 -0.37 25.53 -16.48
N SER A 131 -0.50 24.36 -17.11
CA SER A 131 -0.95 23.14 -16.46
C SER A 131 -0.34 21.89 -17.07
N LEU A 132 0.00 20.92 -16.22
CA LEU A 132 0.60 19.64 -16.62
C LEU A 132 -0.13 18.48 -15.95
N LYS A 133 -0.41 17.41 -16.71
CA LYS A 133 -0.92 16.16 -16.16
C LYS A 133 0.26 15.22 -15.87
N PHE A 134 0.38 14.78 -14.62
CA PHE A 134 1.40 13.84 -14.18
C PHE A 134 0.76 12.81 -13.25
N LEU A 135 0.96 11.51 -13.53
CA LEU A 135 0.35 10.39 -12.80
C LEU A 135 -1.16 10.62 -12.52
N GLY A 136 -1.91 10.96 -13.56
CA GLY A 136 -3.37 11.15 -13.47
C GLY A 136 -3.83 12.44 -12.76
N LEU A 137 -2.93 13.22 -12.15
CA LEU A 137 -3.23 14.50 -11.49
C LEU A 137 -2.88 15.68 -12.40
N ILE A 138 -3.68 16.75 -12.34
CA ILE A 138 -3.45 17.96 -13.14
C ILE A 138 -2.93 19.06 -12.19
N PHE A 139 -1.68 19.43 -12.38
CA PHE A 139 -1.02 20.51 -11.65
C PHE A 139 -1.16 21.79 -12.45
N ASP A 140 -1.78 22.82 -11.88
CA ASP A 140 -1.77 24.18 -12.43
C ASP A 140 -0.64 25.00 -11.81
N LYS A 141 -0.13 26.02 -12.52
CA LYS A 141 1.01 26.85 -12.09
C LYS A 141 0.84 27.50 -10.71
N LYS A 142 -0.40 27.67 -10.24
CA LYS A 142 -0.75 28.27 -8.94
C LYS A 142 -1.05 27.21 -7.87
N LEU A 143 -0.92 25.92 -8.19
CA LEU A 143 -1.25 24.77 -7.34
C LEU A 143 -2.64 24.90 -6.69
N THR A 144 -3.60 25.39 -7.47
CA THR A 144 -4.96 25.66 -7.02
C THR A 144 -5.86 24.43 -7.06
N TRP A 145 -5.47 23.41 -7.84
CA TRP A 145 -6.21 22.19 -8.15
C TRP A 145 -7.52 22.44 -8.88
N GLN A 146 -7.73 23.65 -9.41
CA GLN A 146 -9.00 24.03 -10.02
C GLN A 146 -9.29 23.20 -11.28
N LEU A 147 -8.30 23.09 -12.17
CA LEU A 147 -8.43 22.30 -13.40
C LEU A 147 -8.63 20.82 -13.06
N HIS A 148 -7.86 20.29 -12.10
CA HIS A 148 -7.99 18.90 -11.67
C HIS A 148 -9.36 18.57 -11.10
N ILE A 149 -9.87 19.38 -10.16
CA ILE A 149 -11.16 19.14 -9.52
C ILE A 149 -12.30 19.28 -10.53
N SER A 150 -12.19 20.19 -11.50
CA SER A 150 -13.20 20.36 -12.56
C SER A 150 -13.24 19.18 -13.52
N ASP A 151 -12.07 18.68 -13.95
CA ASP A 151 -11.95 17.44 -14.73
C ASP A 151 -12.51 16.24 -13.96
N LEU A 152 -12.09 16.07 -12.71
CA LEU A 152 -12.54 14.99 -11.84
C LEU A 152 -14.06 15.01 -11.64
N ALA A 153 -14.63 16.20 -11.39
CA ALA A 153 -16.07 16.39 -11.28
C ALA A 153 -16.80 15.99 -12.56
N THR A 154 -16.26 16.31 -13.73
CA THR A 154 -16.83 15.96 -15.04
C THR A 154 -16.82 14.45 -15.26
N ARG A 155 -15.70 13.79 -14.96
CA ARG A 155 -15.57 12.32 -15.01
C ARG A 155 -16.50 11.61 -14.03
N CYS A 156 -16.71 12.19 -12.84
CA CYS A 156 -17.64 11.65 -11.85
C CYS A 156 -19.11 11.86 -12.24
N LYS A 157 -19.47 13.03 -12.80
CA LYS A 157 -20.82 13.30 -13.33
C LYS A 157 -21.20 12.33 -14.45
N SER A 158 -20.24 11.98 -15.31
CA SER A 158 -20.44 10.97 -16.34
C SER A 158 -20.80 9.60 -15.73
N SER A 159 -20.10 9.20 -14.66
CA SER A 159 -20.44 7.97 -13.92
C SER A 159 -21.75 8.05 -13.13
N LEU A 160 -22.11 9.23 -12.62
CA LEU A 160 -23.43 9.44 -12.00
C LEU A 160 -24.56 9.21 -12.99
N ASN A 161 -24.38 9.53 -14.28
CA ASN A 161 -25.41 9.25 -15.28
C ASN A 161 -25.66 7.75 -15.44
N LEU A 162 -24.62 6.92 -15.37
CA LEU A 162 -24.78 5.46 -15.34
C LEU A 162 -25.54 5.02 -14.09
N LEU A 163 -25.18 5.55 -12.92
CA LEU A 163 -25.87 5.25 -11.67
C LEU A 163 -27.36 5.64 -11.73
N ARG A 164 -27.69 6.80 -12.33
CA ARG A 164 -29.08 7.26 -12.56
C ARG A 164 -29.88 6.33 -13.46
N CYS A 165 -29.24 5.71 -14.45
CA CYS A 165 -29.89 4.75 -15.32
C CYS A 165 -30.25 3.48 -14.55
N ILE A 166 -29.41 3.05 -13.61
CA ILE A 166 -29.58 1.79 -12.87
C ILE A 166 -30.46 1.99 -11.60
N SER A 167 -30.55 3.21 -11.06
CA SER A 167 -31.30 3.52 -9.84
C SER A 167 -32.80 3.77 -10.08
N LYS A 168 -33.44 3.07 -11.03
CA LYS A 168 -34.87 3.28 -11.35
C LYS A 168 -35.76 2.51 -10.38
N ILE A 169 -36.91 3.09 -10.01
CA ILE A 169 -37.77 2.53 -8.95
C ILE A 169 -38.39 1.17 -9.31
N LYS A 170 -38.74 0.95 -10.59
CA LYS A 170 -39.48 -0.26 -11.01
C LYS A 170 -38.61 -1.46 -11.36
N TRP A 171 -37.38 -1.25 -11.82
CA TRP A 171 -36.50 -2.29 -12.36
C TRP A 171 -35.04 -2.07 -11.96
N GLY A 172 -34.75 -1.07 -11.14
CA GLY A 172 -33.39 -0.73 -10.76
C GLY A 172 -32.79 -1.71 -9.76
N ALA A 173 -31.49 -1.54 -9.56
CA ALA A 173 -30.75 -2.34 -8.59
C ALA A 173 -31.11 -1.98 -7.15
N ASP A 174 -30.88 -2.92 -6.24
CA ASP A 174 -31.04 -2.70 -4.81
C ASP A 174 -30.01 -1.70 -4.26
N LYS A 175 -30.28 -1.20 -3.06
CA LYS A 175 -29.47 -0.19 -2.37
C LYS A 175 -27.99 -0.62 -2.23
N GLU A 176 -27.72 -1.85 -1.83
CA GLU A 176 -26.35 -2.31 -1.57
C GLU A 176 -25.54 -2.41 -2.87
N THR A 177 -26.18 -2.90 -3.93
CA THR A 177 -25.60 -2.90 -5.27
C THR A 177 -25.31 -1.48 -5.75
N LEU A 178 -26.26 -0.54 -5.59
CA LEU A 178 -26.06 0.86 -5.99
C LEU A 178 -24.96 1.55 -5.18
N ILE A 179 -24.86 1.29 -3.87
CA ILE A 179 -23.78 1.79 -3.03
C ILE A 179 -22.43 1.22 -3.50
N THR A 180 -22.39 -0.06 -3.87
CA THR A 180 -21.19 -0.72 -4.41
C THR A 180 -20.77 -0.12 -5.75
N LEU A 181 -21.73 0.18 -6.63
CA LEU A 181 -21.49 0.89 -7.89
C LEU A 181 -21.00 2.31 -7.66
N TYR A 182 -21.57 3.04 -6.70
CA TYR A 182 -21.08 4.36 -6.30
C TYR A 182 -19.63 4.30 -5.82
N LYS A 183 -19.31 3.36 -4.92
CA LYS A 183 -17.95 3.16 -4.38
C LYS A 183 -16.95 2.87 -5.51
N SER A 184 -17.30 1.97 -6.41
CA SER A 184 -16.41 1.48 -7.47
C SER A 184 -16.24 2.44 -8.66
N LEU A 185 -17.28 3.18 -9.06
CA LEU A 185 -17.24 4.02 -10.27
C LEU A 185 -16.99 5.50 -9.99
N ILE A 186 -17.40 6.00 -8.82
CA ILE A 186 -17.39 7.43 -8.48
C ILE A 186 -16.40 7.69 -7.35
N ARG A 187 -16.59 7.05 -6.19
CA ARG A 187 -15.72 7.28 -5.02
C ARG A 187 -14.28 6.88 -5.30
N SER A 188 -14.03 5.78 -6.01
CA SER A 188 -12.69 5.36 -6.43
C SER A 188 -11.92 6.45 -7.21
N LYS A 189 -12.62 7.19 -8.10
CA LYS A 189 -12.03 8.31 -8.86
C LYS A 189 -11.67 9.48 -7.96
N MET A 190 -12.49 9.75 -6.95
CA MET A 190 -12.22 10.78 -5.94
C MET A 190 -11.11 10.36 -4.98
N ASP A 191 -11.08 9.11 -4.54
CA ASP A 191 -10.03 8.60 -3.65
C ASP A 191 -8.63 8.68 -4.32
N TYR A 192 -8.56 8.57 -5.65
CA TYR A 192 -7.31 8.68 -6.41
C TYR A 192 -6.66 10.07 -6.28
N GLY A 193 -5.49 10.11 -5.63
CA GLY A 193 -4.67 11.32 -5.49
C GLY A 193 -5.26 12.38 -4.55
N CYS A 194 -6.30 12.03 -3.78
CA CYS A 194 -6.90 12.95 -2.81
C CYS A 194 -5.90 13.42 -1.75
N ILE A 195 -4.92 12.60 -1.38
CA ILE A 195 -3.85 12.98 -0.46
C ILE A 195 -3.10 14.24 -0.92
N VAL A 196 -3.05 14.49 -2.23
CA VAL A 196 -2.38 15.65 -2.86
C VAL A 196 -3.37 16.82 -3.01
N TYR A 197 -4.46 16.61 -3.75
CA TYR A 197 -5.38 17.69 -4.13
C TYR A 197 -6.27 18.17 -2.97
N SER A 198 -6.34 17.46 -1.83
CA SER A 198 -7.09 17.91 -0.63
C SER A 198 -6.57 19.21 -0.04
N SER A 199 -5.41 19.69 -0.51
CA SER A 199 -4.90 21.03 -0.19
C SER A 199 -5.66 22.16 -0.90
N ALA A 200 -6.56 21.84 -1.83
CA ALA A 200 -7.45 22.81 -2.48
C ALA A 200 -8.36 23.54 -1.49
N ARG A 201 -8.83 24.73 -1.89
CA ARG A 201 -9.81 25.50 -1.11
C ARG A 201 -11.10 24.70 -0.89
N SER A 202 -11.68 24.81 0.30
CA SER A 202 -12.93 24.13 0.68
C SER A 202 -14.07 24.40 -0.31
N THR A 203 -14.18 25.62 -0.83
CA THR A 203 -15.17 26.00 -1.85
C THR A 203 -15.08 25.15 -3.12
N ARG A 204 -13.87 24.71 -3.52
CA ARG A 204 -13.68 23.83 -4.68
C ARG A 204 -14.00 22.39 -4.33
N LEU A 205 -13.62 21.93 -3.14
CA LEU A 205 -13.91 20.58 -2.67
C LEU A 205 -15.42 20.31 -2.55
N LYS A 206 -16.22 21.33 -2.23
CA LYS A 206 -17.70 21.26 -2.21
C LYS A 206 -18.32 20.80 -3.54
N LEU A 207 -17.64 20.97 -4.66
CA LEU A 207 -18.09 20.45 -5.95
C LEU A 207 -18.14 18.90 -5.94
N LEU A 208 -17.15 18.27 -5.32
CA LEU A 208 -17.09 16.82 -5.18
C LEU A 208 -18.10 16.34 -4.12
N ASP A 209 -18.26 17.10 -3.03
CA ASP A 209 -19.24 16.79 -1.98
C ASP A 209 -20.67 16.77 -2.57
N SER A 210 -20.97 17.70 -3.48
CA SER A 210 -22.26 17.73 -4.20
C SER A 210 -22.49 16.48 -5.05
N ILE A 211 -21.43 15.95 -5.68
CA ILE A 211 -21.49 14.72 -6.48
C ILE A 211 -21.72 13.49 -5.58
N GLN A 212 -21.04 13.42 -4.43
CA GLN A 212 -21.32 12.39 -3.42
C GLN A 212 -22.78 12.44 -3.00
N ASN A 213 -23.30 13.61 -2.64
CA ASN A 213 -24.67 13.77 -2.17
C ASN A 213 -25.70 13.30 -3.21
N ILE A 214 -25.47 13.58 -4.50
CA ILE A 214 -26.32 13.07 -5.58
C ILE A 214 -26.21 11.55 -5.68
N GLY A 215 -24.99 11.00 -5.63
CA GLY A 215 -24.75 9.56 -5.69
C GLY A 215 -25.43 8.80 -4.55
N LEU A 216 -25.34 9.30 -3.32
CA LEU A 216 -25.97 8.69 -2.16
C LEU A 216 -27.50 8.74 -2.26
N ARG A 217 -28.09 9.86 -2.68
CA ARG A 217 -29.55 9.95 -2.87
C ARG A 217 -30.06 8.97 -3.93
N LEU A 218 -29.31 8.78 -5.01
CA LEU A 218 -29.66 7.79 -6.04
C LEU A 218 -29.57 6.36 -5.48
N ALA A 219 -28.54 6.08 -4.69
CA ALA A 219 -28.33 4.74 -4.14
C ALA A 219 -29.33 4.39 -3.02
N THR A 220 -29.71 5.35 -2.18
CA THR A 220 -30.66 5.13 -1.08
C THR A 220 -32.12 5.38 -1.45
N GLY A 221 -32.39 5.98 -2.61
CA GLY A 221 -33.73 6.41 -3.00
C GLY A 221 -34.28 7.58 -2.18
N ALA A 222 -33.43 8.25 -1.40
CA ALA A 222 -33.87 9.30 -0.49
C ALA A 222 -34.33 10.57 -1.20
N PHE A 223 -35.27 11.28 -0.58
CA PHE A 223 -35.78 12.56 -1.07
C PHE A 223 -34.66 13.60 -1.23
N ARG A 224 -34.88 14.58 -2.11
CA ARG A 224 -33.93 15.70 -2.33
C ARG A 224 -33.68 16.54 -1.07
N THR A 225 -34.63 16.58 -0.15
CA THR A 225 -34.60 17.37 1.09
C THR A 225 -33.94 16.64 2.26
N SER A 226 -33.64 15.34 2.15
CA SER A 226 -33.01 14.59 3.25
C SER A 226 -31.67 15.22 3.65
N ALA A 227 -31.43 15.31 4.97
CA ALA A 227 -30.18 15.83 5.53
C ALA A 227 -28.99 15.00 5.05
N ILE A 228 -27.87 15.66 4.73
CA ILE A 228 -26.67 14.99 4.18
C ILE A 228 -26.06 14.02 5.21
N SER A 229 -25.98 14.42 6.47
CA SER A 229 -25.47 13.56 7.54
C SER A 229 -26.30 12.28 7.70
N ALA A 230 -27.63 12.38 7.60
CA ALA A 230 -28.52 11.22 7.65
C ALA A 230 -28.29 10.29 6.44
N LEU A 231 -28.05 10.84 5.25
CA LEU A 231 -27.72 10.05 4.05
C LEU A 231 -26.40 9.30 4.17
N GLU A 232 -25.39 9.95 4.73
CA GLU A 232 -24.08 9.37 4.96
C GLU A 232 -24.16 8.18 5.93
N VAL A 233 -24.91 8.34 7.02
CA VAL A 233 -25.18 7.26 7.99
C VAL A 233 -25.98 6.13 7.35
N GLU A 234 -27.10 6.44 6.69
CA GLU A 234 -27.98 5.44 6.05
C GLU A 234 -27.25 4.64 4.96
N ALA A 235 -26.33 5.26 4.22
CA ALA A 235 -25.55 4.58 3.19
C ALA A 235 -24.27 3.90 3.73
N GLY A 236 -23.91 4.09 5.01
CA GLY A 236 -22.63 3.64 5.56
C GLY A 236 -21.43 4.27 4.84
N ILE A 237 -21.54 5.52 4.41
CA ILE A 237 -20.51 6.25 3.66
C ILE A 237 -20.09 7.50 4.46
N PRO A 238 -18.80 7.63 4.84
CA PRO A 238 -18.34 8.84 5.51
C PRO A 238 -18.37 10.04 4.56
N SER A 239 -18.44 11.25 5.13
CA SER A 239 -18.23 12.47 4.37
C SER A 239 -16.88 12.45 3.63
N LEU A 240 -16.82 13.10 2.47
CA LEU A 240 -15.57 13.13 1.69
C LEU A 240 -14.43 13.78 2.49
N THR A 241 -14.72 14.70 3.40
CA THR A 241 -13.70 15.28 4.29
C THR A 241 -13.09 14.21 5.19
N LEU A 242 -13.91 13.48 5.94
CA LEU A 242 -13.44 12.38 6.79
C LEU A 242 -12.73 11.29 5.98
N ARG A 243 -13.22 10.98 4.77
CA ARG A 243 -12.58 10.03 3.88
C ARG A 243 -11.19 10.50 3.42
N ARG A 244 -11.05 11.76 3.01
CA ARG A 244 -9.77 12.35 2.61
C ARG A 244 -8.77 12.33 3.77
N GLU A 245 -9.22 12.66 4.98
CA GLU A 245 -8.43 12.57 6.21
C GLU A 245 -8.00 11.13 6.51
N GLN A 246 -8.93 10.16 6.47
CA GLN A 246 -8.63 8.75 6.65
C GLN A 246 -7.53 8.25 5.69
N LEU A 247 -7.64 8.59 4.40
CA LEU A 247 -6.67 8.20 3.38
C LEU A 247 -5.32 8.90 3.57
N MET A 248 -5.33 10.18 3.96
CA MET A 248 -4.15 10.96 4.29
C MET A 248 -3.38 10.33 5.46
N TYR A 249 -4.07 9.98 6.56
CA TYR A 249 -3.44 9.33 7.71
C TYR A 249 -2.93 7.95 7.35
N ARG A 250 -3.71 7.13 6.63
CA ARG A 250 -3.26 5.80 6.22
C ARG A 250 -1.97 5.85 5.39
N TYR A 251 -1.83 6.84 4.52
CA TYR A 251 -0.59 7.05 3.76
C TYR A 251 0.57 7.49 4.66
N ALA A 252 0.33 8.45 5.56
CA ALA A 252 1.33 8.92 6.51
C ALA A 252 1.82 7.78 7.43
N THR A 253 0.91 7.05 8.07
CA THR A 253 1.24 5.91 8.94
C THR A 253 2.02 4.82 8.20
N SER A 254 1.63 4.51 6.96
CA SER A 254 2.35 3.54 6.11
C SER A 254 3.80 3.98 5.84
N ILE A 255 4.06 5.26 5.63
CA ILE A 255 5.41 5.78 5.43
C ILE A 255 6.16 5.83 6.75
N LYS A 256 5.50 6.22 7.86
CA LYS A 256 6.14 6.25 9.18
C LYS A 256 6.69 4.87 9.58
N ALA A 257 5.98 3.81 9.25
CA ALA A 257 6.43 2.44 9.46
C ALA A 257 7.63 2.03 8.58
N GLN A 258 7.91 2.74 7.49
CA GLN A 258 8.99 2.45 6.54
C GLN A 258 10.02 3.58 6.54
N SER A 259 10.98 3.55 7.47
CA SER A 259 12.00 4.61 7.61
C SER A 259 12.86 4.81 6.36
N LEU A 260 13.03 3.77 5.54
CA LEU A 260 13.78 3.81 4.27
C LEU A 260 12.93 4.30 3.08
N HIS A 261 11.65 4.59 3.28
CA HIS A 261 10.79 5.04 2.19
C HIS A 261 11.29 6.40 1.64
N PRO A 262 11.35 6.61 0.31
CA PRO A 262 11.90 7.85 -0.28
C PRO A 262 11.25 9.14 0.25
N ASN A 263 9.95 9.08 0.52
CA ASN A 263 9.19 10.22 1.03
C ASN A 263 9.25 10.40 2.57
N TYR A 264 9.96 9.53 3.31
CA TYR A 264 10.00 9.62 4.78
C TYR A 264 10.56 10.96 5.25
N LYS A 265 11.75 11.33 4.75
CA LYS A 265 12.41 12.60 5.10
C LYS A 265 11.57 13.82 4.72
N ILE A 266 10.93 13.80 3.55
CA ILE A 266 10.07 14.88 3.07
C ILE A 266 8.85 15.07 3.98
N ILE A 267 8.30 14.01 4.55
CA ILE A 267 7.08 14.07 5.37
C ILE A 267 7.40 14.33 6.84
N TYR A 268 8.49 13.80 7.37
CA TYR A 268 8.78 13.84 8.80
C TYR A 268 9.93 14.78 9.17
N ASP A 269 10.92 14.98 8.31
CA ASP A 269 12.13 15.74 8.66
C ASP A 269 12.10 17.19 8.13
N SER A 270 11.15 17.57 7.26
CA SER A 270 11.10 18.92 6.65
C SER A 270 10.60 20.01 7.61
N GLU A 271 11.24 21.16 7.70
CA GLU A 271 10.78 22.31 8.50
C GLU A 271 9.45 22.90 7.99
N LEU A 272 8.63 23.45 8.90
CA LEU A 272 7.32 24.03 8.60
C LEU A 272 7.20 25.54 8.89
N ASP A 273 8.26 26.19 9.35
CA ASP A 273 8.24 27.53 9.94
C ASP A 273 7.61 28.59 9.02
N ILE A 274 7.89 28.51 7.72
CA ILE A 274 7.34 29.42 6.70
C ILE A 274 5.80 29.34 6.62
N TYR A 275 5.21 28.18 6.90
CA TYR A 275 3.78 27.92 6.81
C TYR A 275 3.03 28.23 8.10
N GLN A 276 3.70 28.19 9.25
CA GLN A 276 3.12 28.60 10.52
C GLN A 276 2.84 30.11 10.54
N ASN A 277 3.79 30.90 10.00
CA ASN A 277 3.71 32.36 9.98
C ASN A 277 2.88 32.94 8.83
N ARG A 278 2.35 32.12 7.92
CA ARG A 278 1.61 32.57 6.73
C ARG A 278 0.31 31.77 6.51
N PRO A 279 -0.79 32.11 7.21
CA PRO A 279 -2.02 31.31 7.22
C PRO A 279 -2.74 31.24 5.86
N THR A 280 -2.49 32.20 4.97
CA THR A 280 -3.07 32.27 3.62
C THR A 280 -2.43 31.32 2.62
N ILE A 281 -1.27 30.76 2.93
CA ILE A 281 -0.57 29.81 2.06
C ILE A 281 -1.21 28.43 2.20
N THR A 282 -1.40 27.79 1.04
CA THR A 282 -1.83 26.39 0.98
C THR A 282 -0.86 25.51 1.76
N LYS A 283 -1.37 24.83 2.78
CA LYS A 283 -0.54 24.04 3.69
C LYS A 283 -0.06 22.76 3.02
N PRO A 284 1.23 22.43 3.13
CA PRO A 284 1.77 21.20 2.57
C PRO A 284 1.20 19.98 3.29
N PHE A 285 1.48 18.79 2.74
CA PHE A 285 1.01 17.53 3.31
C PHE A 285 1.40 17.37 4.79
N LYS A 286 2.67 17.62 5.15
CA LYS A 286 3.18 17.55 6.54
C LYS A 286 2.35 18.41 7.51
N ALA A 287 2.14 19.69 7.18
CA ALA A 287 1.35 20.60 8.00
C ALA A 287 -0.15 20.23 8.13
N ARG A 288 -0.67 19.38 7.24
CA ARG A 288 -2.05 18.85 7.34
C ARG A 288 -2.14 17.63 8.25
N ILE A 289 -1.11 16.78 8.29
CA ILE A 289 -1.11 15.57 9.14
C ILE A 289 -0.82 15.89 10.62
N GLU A 290 0.08 16.83 10.92
CA GLU A 290 0.53 17.11 12.30
C GLU A 290 -0.55 17.69 13.21
N ARG A 291 -1.64 18.22 12.64
CA ARG A 291 -2.63 18.98 13.41
C ARG A 291 -3.55 18.16 14.29
N GLN A 292 -3.58 16.84 14.13
CA GLN A 292 -4.79 16.10 14.43
C GLN A 292 -4.57 14.65 14.89
N VAL A 293 -3.34 14.12 14.91
CA VAL A 293 -3.12 12.70 15.27
C VAL A 293 -1.80 12.48 16.01
N THR A 294 -1.89 11.84 17.18
CA THR A 294 -0.77 11.13 17.81
C THR A 294 -0.64 9.76 17.15
N TYR A 295 0.52 9.48 16.58
CA TYR A 295 0.78 8.18 15.99
C TYR A 295 0.97 7.14 17.10
N PRO A 296 0.31 5.98 17.05
CA PRO A 296 0.64 4.87 17.95
C PRO A 296 2.07 4.39 17.65
N ASP A 297 2.70 3.71 18.61
CA ASP A 297 3.94 2.99 18.36
C ASP A 297 3.72 1.93 17.28
N MET A 298 4.32 2.13 16.12
CA MET A 298 4.19 1.24 14.97
C MET A 298 5.36 0.30 14.90
N TYR A 299 5.09 -0.97 14.62
CA TYR A 299 6.14 -1.90 14.28
C TYR A 299 6.75 -1.52 12.92
N PRO A 300 8.08 -1.34 12.82
CA PRO A 300 8.71 -0.92 11.58
C PRO A 300 8.62 -2.02 10.54
N LYS A 301 8.16 -1.66 9.34
CA LYS A 301 8.22 -2.53 8.16
C LYS A 301 9.62 -2.42 7.56
N LYS A 302 10.50 -3.35 7.93
CA LYS A 302 11.82 -3.51 7.34
C LYS A 302 11.73 -4.50 6.17
N LEU A 303 12.52 -4.25 5.13
CA LEU A 303 12.73 -5.26 4.11
C LEU A 303 13.63 -6.34 4.69
N SER A 304 13.25 -7.60 4.57
CA SER A 304 14.13 -8.71 4.97
C SER A 304 15.41 -8.67 4.14
N SER A 305 16.54 -8.96 4.79
CA SER A 305 17.82 -9.18 4.09
C SER A 305 17.77 -10.43 3.23
N ASP A 306 17.01 -11.42 3.68
CA ASP A 306 16.92 -12.73 3.06
C ASP A 306 15.69 -12.78 2.17
N PRO A 307 15.85 -13.13 0.89
CA PRO A 307 14.73 -13.15 -0.01
C PRO A 307 13.74 -14.29 0.34
N PRO A 308 12.43 -14.08 0.13
CA PRO A 308 11.40 -15.05 0.52
C PRO A 308 11.61 -16.48 0.01
N TRP A 309 12.25 -16.66 -1.15
CA TRP A 309 12.49 -17.98 -1.75
C TRP A 309 13.60 -18.79 -1.05
N GLN A 310 14.34 -18.20 -0.11
CA GLN A 310 15.26 -18.94 0.76
C GLN A 310 14.54 -19.58 1.96
N PHE A 311 13.35 -19.10 2.32
CA PHE A 311 12.58 -19.66 3.41
C PHE A 311 11.93 -20.97 2.99
N SER A 312 12.11 -22.02 3.78
CA SER A 312 11.36 -23.25 3.63
C SER A 312 9.92 -23.04 4.09
N VAL A 313 8.97 -23.69 3.41
CA VAL A 313 7.58 -23.71 3.88
C VAL A 313 7.54 -24.44 5.22
N PRO A 314 7.04 -23.81 6.31
CA PRO A 314 7.05 -24.44 7.63
C PRO A 314 6.20 -25.71 7.64
N ASN A 315 6.62 -26.73 8.39
CA ASN A 315 5.83 -27.93 8.55
C ASN A 315 4.61 -27.64 9.44
N MET A 316 3.41 -27.91 8.93
CA MET A 316 2.16 -27.62 9.63
C MET A 316 1.19 -28.80 9.54
N ASN A 317 0.65 -29.24 10.67
CA ASN A 317 -0.50 -30.14 10.72
C ASN A 317 -1.77 -29.32 11.00
N LEU A 318 -2.70 -29.33 10.05
CA LEU A 318 -3.99 -28.63 10.13
C LEU A 318 -5.19 -29.60 10.21
N ASP A 319 -4.95 -30.88 10.53
CA ASP A 319 -5.98 -31.93 10.44
C ASP A 319 -7.19 -31.61 11.33
N CYS A 320 -6.95 -31.06 12.52
CA CYS A 320 -7.99 -30.63 13.44
C CYS A 320 -8.84 -29.46 12.90
N ALA A 321 -8.35 -28.67 11.94
CA ALA A 321 -9.11 -27.57 11.34
C ALA A 321 -10.16 -28.05 10.31
N SER A 322 -10.07 -29.29 9.84
CA SER A 322 -11.05 -29.87 8.91
C SER A 322 -12.42 -30.14 9.55
N PHE A 323 -12.50 -30.13 10.89
CA PHE A 323 -13.72 -30.42 11.63
C PHE A 323 -14.53 -29.16 11.89
N ILE A 324 -15.84 -29.25 11.68
CA ILE A 324 -16.77 -28.18 12.05
C ILE A 324 -16.99 -28.25 13.56
N LYS A 325 -16.43 -27.29 14.30
CA LYS A 325 -16.44 -27.22 15.78
C LYS A 325 -17.85 -27.35 16.37
N GLN A 326 -18.86 -26.76 15.71
CA GLN A 326 -20.26 -26.76 16.16
C GLN A 326 -20.96 -28.13 15.99
N GLN A 327 -20.43 -29.00 15.13
CA GLN A 327 -21.04 -30.28 14.77
C GLN A 327 -20.26 -31.48 15.31
N THR A 328 -19.05 -31.26 15.83
CA THR A 328 -18.15 -32.33 16.26
C THR A 328 -18.06 -32.37 17.77
N ASN A 329 -18.17 -33.56 18.36
CA ASN A 329 -18.05 -33.75 19.81
C ASN A 329 -16.65 -33.29 20.29
N PRO A 330 -16.54 -32.42 21.32
CA PRO A 330 -15.27 -31.94 21.85
C PRO A 330 -14.28 -33.06 22.23
N ASN A 331 -14.76 -34.19 22.74
CA ASN A 331 -13.90 -35.32 23.11
C ASN A 331 -13.26 -35.98 21.89
N ILE A 332 -13.94 -35.99 20.74
CA ILE A 332 -13.38 -36.50 19.47
C ILE A 332 -12.25 -35.60 19.01
N LEU A 333 -12.45 -34.28 19.06
CA LEU A 333 -11.43 -33.29 18.70
C LEU A 333 -10.21 -33.40 19.63
N LYS A 334 -10.44 -33.49 20.94
CA LYS A 334 -9.39 -33.68 21.94
C LYS A 334 -8.59 -34.96 21.70
N ASN A 335 -9.27 -36.10 21.52
CA ASN A 335 -8.59 -37.38 21.26
C ASN A 335 -7.79 -37.36 19.96
N ARG A 336 -8.31 -36.73 18.91
CA ARG A 336 -7.60 -36.60 17.64
C ARG A 336 -6.37 -35.71 17.76
N PHE A 337 -6.49 -34.58 18.46
CA PHE A 337 -5.35 -33.72 18.74
C PHE A 337 -4.27 -34.45 19.56
N LEU A 338 -4.67 -35.17 20.61
CA LEU A 338 -3.73 -35.98 21.41
C LEU A 338 -3.07 -37.09 20.59
N ASN A 339 -3.78 -37.71 19.65
CA ASN A 339 -3.20 -38.68 18.72
C ASN A 339 -2.15 -38.03 17.80
N ILE A 340 -2.44 -36.85 17.24
CA ILE A 340 -1.45 -36.09 16.46
C ILE A 340 -0.20 -35.81 17.32
N LEU A 341 -0.38 -35.34 18.56
CA LEU A 341 0.75 -35.09 19.47
C LEU A 341 1.55 -36.36 19.79
N SER A 342 0.93 -37.54 19.81
CA SER A 342 1.62 -38.81 20.03
C SER A 342 2.58 -39.19 18.89
N SER A 343 2.39 -38.64 17.69
CA SER A 343 3.27 -38.84 16.53
C SER A 343 4.60 -38.07 16.63
N TYR A 344 4.74 -37.22 17.65
CA TYR A 344 5.93 -36.41 17.90
C TYR A 344 6.49 -36.72 19.30
N PRO A 345 7.14 -37.89 19.50
CA PRO A 345 7.77 -38.23 20.77
C PRO A 345 9.00 -37.34 21.02
N ASN A 346 9.28 -37.04 22.29
CA ASN A 346 10.45 -36.27 22.74
C ASN A 346 10.57 -34.84 22.16
N THR A 347 9.44 -34.21 21.84
CA THR A 347 9.38 -32.81 21.40
C THR A 347 8.81 -31.91 22.48
N GLU A 348 9.43 -30.76 22.70
CA GLU A 348 8.94 -29.72 23.63
C GLU A 348 7.69 -29.06 23.05
N LYS A 349 6.62 -28.97 23.85
CA LYS A 349 5.30 -28.48 23.41
C LYS A 349 5.09 -27.08 23.95
N ILE A 350 4.82 -26.14 23.05
CA ILE A 350 4.53 -24.75 23.36
C ILE A 350 3.13 -24.44 22.87
N TYR A 351 2.27 -23.92 23.74
CA TYR A 351 0.91 -23.49 23.41
C TYR A 351 0.88 -21.98 23.37
N THR A 352 0.30 -21.39 22.33
CA THR A 352 0.25 -19.93 22.13
C THR A 352 -1.19 -19.48 22.04
N ASP A 353 -1.47 -18.29 22.56
CA ASP A 353 -2.79 -17.67 22.48
C ASP A 353 -2.67 -16.13 22.39
N GLY A 354 -3.66 -15.49 21.78
CA GLY A 354 -3.77 -14.04 21.70
C GLY A 354 -5.21 -13.57 21.91
N SER A 355 -5.43 -12.72 22.91
CA SER A 355 -6.76 -12.25 23.26
C SER A 355 -6.95 -10.74 23.05
N LYS A 356 -8.20 -10.34 22.78
CA LYS A 356 -8.60 -8.92 22.75
C LYS A 356 -9.91 -8.73 23.49
N THR A 357 -9.88 -7.80 24.43
CA THR A 357 -11.06 -7.32 25.16
C THR A 357 -11.26 -5.82 24.91
N GLU A 358 -12.33 -5.24 25.45
CA GLU A 358 -12.50 -3.77 25.45
C GLU A 358 -11.39 -3.05 26.24
N ASN A 359 -10.82 -3.74 27.22
CA ASN A 359 -9.85 -3.16 28.16
C ASN A 359 -8.40 -3.23 27.65
N GLY A 360 -8.06 -4.20 26.79
CA GLY A 360 -6.71 -4.40 26.30
C GLY A 360 -6.54 -5.55 25.32
N VAL A 361 -5.30 -5.77 24.90
CA VAL A 361 -4.89 -6.86 24.02
C VAL A 361 -3.76 -7.62 24.72
N GLY A 362 -3.92 -8.92 24.88
CA GLY A 362 -2.95 -9.81 25.54
C GLY A 362 -2.39 -10.83 24.56
N SER A 363 -1.17 -11.29 24.79
CA SER A 363 -0.50 -12.32 24.01
C SER A 363 0.31 -13.19 24.94
N ALA A 364 0.19 -14.51 24.85
CA ALA A 364 0.85 -15.42 25.77
C ALA A 364 1.30 -16.71 25.10
N PHE A 365 2.33 -17.33 25.68
CA PHE A 365 2.62 -18.73 25.43
C PHE A 365 2.92 -19.48 26.72
N VAL A 366 2.68 -20.79 26.68
CA VAL A 366 2.90 -21.71 27.79
C VAL A 366 3.78 -22.85 27.32
N VAL A 367 4.84 -23.11 28.07
CA VAL A 367 5.73 -24.27 27.90
C VAL A 367 5.82 -24.99 29.24
N GLU A 368 5.46 -26.26 29.25
CA GLU A 368 5.29 -27.04 30.48
C GLU A 368 4.30 -26.36 31.47
N ASP A 369 4.80 -25.89 32.61
CA ASP A 369 4.04 -25.14 33.62
C ASP A 369 4.39 -23.64 33.66
N ASN A 370 5.32 -23.20 32.81
CA ASN A 370 5.76 -21.80 32.76
C ASN A 370 4.89 -21.00 31.79
N ILE A 371 4.39 -19.87 32.27
CA ILE A 371 3.53 -18.96 31.53
C ILE A 371 4.32 -17.69 31.21
N TYR A 372 4.32 -17.29 29.94
CA TYR A 372 4.92 -16.05 29.47
C TYR A 372 3.85 -15.22 28.78
N SER A 373 3.61 -14.00 29.25
CA SER A 373 2.57 -13.12 28.68
C SER A 373 3.03 -11.68 28.51
N TRP A 374 2.41 -10.99 27.56
CA TRP A 374 2.70 -9.60 27.19
C TRP A 374 1.41 -8.82 26.96
N SER A 375 1.42 -7.57 27.41
CA SER A 375 0.37 -6.59 27.10
C SER A 375 0.74 -5.84 25.82
N LEU A 376 -0.18 -5.82 24.86
CA LEU A 376 -0.04 -5.12 23.58
C LEU A 376 -0.87 -3.81 23.59
N PRO A 377 -0.52 -2.83 22.74
CA PRO A 377 -1.33 -1.62 22.59
C PRO A 377 -2.79 -1.95 22.29
N LYS A 378 -3.75 -1.25 22.90
CA LYS A 378 -5.20 -1.50 22.74
C LYS A 378 -5.70 -1.49 21.28
N ILE A 379 -4.98 -0.79 20.41
CA ILE A 379 -5.28 -0.71 18.98
C ILE A 379 -4.95 -2.01 18.22
N SER A 380 -4.12 -2.88 18.79
CA SER A 380 -3.69 -4.15 18.18
C SER A 380 -4.89 -5.06 17.90
N SER A 381 -4.78 -5.89 16.88
CA SER A 381 -5.80 -6.89 16.56
C SER A 381 -5.52 -8.20 17.29
N VAL A 382 -6.56 -9.03 17.48
CA VAL A 382 -6.39 -10.42 17.97
C VAL A 382 -5.34 -11.15 17.12
N TYR A 383 -5.45 -11.05 15.80
CA TYR A 383 -4.50 -11.62 14.86
C TYR A 383 -3.04 -11.16 15.09
N THR A 384 -2.82 -9.90 15.48
CA THR A 384 -1.49 -9.40 15.85
C THR A 384 -1.00 -10.05 17.13
N ALA A 385 -1.86 -10.23 18.12
CA ALA A 385 -1.52 -10.88 19.39
C ALA A 385 -1.15 -12.35 19.22
N GLU A 386 -1.90 -13.07 18.39
CA GLU A 386 -1.64 -14.47 18.02
C GLU A 386 -0.27 -14.64 17.35
N LEU A 387 0.00 -13.84 16.33
CA LEU A 387 1.32 -13.86 15.68
C LEU A 387 2.44 -13.46 16.64
N TYR A 388 2.17 -12.54 17.57
CA TYR A 388 3.16 -12.09 18.55
C TYR A 388 3.50 -13.20 19.56
N ALA A 389 2.51 -13.97 19.98
CA ALA A 389 2.70 -15.15 20.83
C ALA A 389 3.54 -16.22 20.13
N ILE A 390 3.22 -16.50 18.86
CA ILE A 390 3.99 -17.43 18.02
C ILE A 390 5.44 -16.95 17.85
N TRP A 391 5.64 -15.66 17.58
CA TRP A 391 6.98 -15.10 17.44
C TRP A 391 7.80 -15.25 18.73
N HIS A 392 7.22 -14.96 19.90
CA HIS A 392 7.89 -15.15 21.18
C HIS A 392 8.16 -16.61 21.52
N ALA A 393 7.24 -17.52 21.19
CA ALA A 393 7.46 -18.96 21.30
C ALA A 393 8.66 -19.41 20.46
N LEU A 394 8.82 -18.89 19.23
CA LEU A 394 9.99 -19.16 18.41
C LEU A 394 11.27 -18.60 19.00
N ARG A 395 11.24 -17.39 19.58
CA ARG A 395 12.39 -16.81 20.29
C ARG A 395 12.78 -17.67 21.49
N PHE A 396 11.82 -18.26 22.20
CA PHE A 396 12.11 -19.25 23.24
C PHE A 396 12.82 -20.48 22.65
N CYS A 397 12.31 -21.04 21.55
CA CYS A 397 12.95 -22.19 20.87
C CYS A 397 14.39 -21.89 20.43
N GLU A 398 14.67 -20.67 19.98
CA GLU A 398 16.01 -20.22 19.57
C GLU A 398 17.03 -20.35 20.71
N PHE A 399 16.65 -19.98 21.94
CA PHE A 399 17.53 -20.02 23.11
C PHE A 399 17.44 -21.31 23.94
N SER A 400 16.41 -22.13 23.73
CA SER A 400 16.28 -23.43 24.40
C SER A 400 17.39 -24.40 23.97
N THR A 401 17.80 -25.31 24.85
CA THR A 401 18.77 -26.38 24.53
C THR A 401 18.14 -27.52 23.72
N ASN A 402 16.80 -27.60 23.70
CA ASN A 402 16.07 -28.62 22.97
C ASN A 402 16.22 -28.44 21.45
N LEU A 403 16.09 -29.55 20.72
CA LEU A 403 16.26 -29.58 19.25
C LEU A 403 14.94 -29.75 18.49
N GLN A 404 13.87 -30.18 19.16
CA GLN A 404 12.59 -30.47 18.52
C GLN A 404 11.44 -29.84 19.31
N PHE A 405 10.65 -29.03 18.62
CA PHE A 405 9.55 -28.29 19.22
C PHE A 405 8.27 -28.43 18.41
N ILE A 406 7.16 -28.32 19.13
CA ILE A 406 5.83 -28.18 18.58
C ILE A 406 5.26 -26.86 19.07
N ILE A 407 4.79 -26.04 18.14
CA ILE A 407 4.02 -24.84 18.46
C ILE A 407 2.55 -25.13 18.14
N CYS A 408 1.75 -25.17 19.19
CA CYS A 408 0.32 -25.40 19.20
C CYS A 408 -0.42 -24.07 19.24
N THR A 409 -1.20 -23.74 18.22
CA THR A 409 -2.01 -22.50 18.16
C THR A 409 -3.40 -22.81 17.65
N ASP A 410 -4.42 -22.15 18.18
CA ASP A 410 -5.79 -22.21 17.68
C ASP A 410 -6.08 -21.15 16.59
N SER A 411 -5.08 -20.35 16.24
CA SER A 411 -5.18 -19.28 15.26
C SER A 411 -4.91 -19.78 13.83
N LEU A 412 -5.95 -20.31 13.20
CA LEU A 412 -5.86 -20.80 11.81
C LEU A 412 -5.44 -19.68 10.83
N SER A 413 -5.84 -18.44 11.09
CA SER A 413 -5.45 -17.27 10.29
C SER A 413 -3.94 -17.01 10.38
N SER A 414 -3.34 -17.11 11.57
CA SER A 414 -1.89 -17.03 11.76
C SER A 414 -1.14 -18.13 11.03
N LEU A 415 -1.61 -19.38 11.11
CA LEU A 415 -1.00 -20.50 10.38
C LEU A 415 -1.07 -20.32 8.86
N HIS A 416 -2.21 -19.90 8.31
CA HIS A 416 -2.33 -19.59 6.88
C HIS A 416 -1.40 -18.45 6.46
N ALA A 417 -1.26 -17.43 7.30
CA ALA A 417 -0.37 -16.31 7.04
C ALA A 417 1.10 -16.73 7.01
N ILE A 418 1.53 -17.56 7.97
CA ILE A 418 2.89 -18.10 8.07
C ILE A 418 3.17 -19.12 6.96
N LYS A 419 2.16 -19.87 6.49
CA LYS A 419 2.34 -20.82 5.37
C LYS A 419 2.70 -20.10 4.06
N ASN A 420 2.25 -18.86 3.87
CA ASN A 420 2.58 -18.05 2.72
C ASN A 420 3.94 -17.34 2.91
N ILE A 421 5.02 -17.90 2.38
CA ILE A 421 6.37 -17.31 2.44
C ILE A 421 6.48 -15.92 1.79
N PHE A 422 5.53 -15.54 0.92
CA PHE A 422 5.48 -14.21 0.29
C PHE A 422 4.61 -13.21 1.06
N ASN A 423 4.20 -13.52 2.29
CA ASN A 423 3.42 -12.60 3.10
C ASN A 423 4.22 -11.31 3.37
N SER A 424 3.53 -10.17 3.28
CA SER A 424 4.14 -8.84 3.44
C SER A 424 3.85 -8.19 4.79
N ASP A 425 3.17 -8.91 5.68
CA ASP A 425 2.98 -8.52 7.06
C ASP A 425 4.34 -8.52 7.81
N PRO A 426 4.73 -7.41 8.47
CA PRO A 426 6.04 -7.30 9.11
C PRO A 426 6.30 -8.34 10.21
N LEU A 427 5.27 -8.77 10.94
CA LEU A 427 5.42 -9.73 12.02
C LEU A 427 5.53 -11.16 11.47
N VAL A 428 4.79 -11.46 10.40
CA VAL A 428 4.94 -12.73 9.67
C VAL A 428 6.34 -12.85 9.05
N GLN A 429 6.86 -11.78 8.44
CA GLN A 429 8.23 -11.77 7.92
C GLN A 429 9.26 -12.04 9.03
N LYS A 430 9.08 -11.42 10.20
CA LYS A 430 9.93 -11.69 11.36
C LYS A 430 9.85 -13.14 11.84
N ILE A 431 8.66 -13.76 11.77
CA ILE A 431 8.49 -15.19 12.07
C ILE A 431 9.28 -16.04 11.07
N HIS A 432 9.23 -15.73 9.76
CA HIS A 432 10.01 -16.45 8.75
C HIS A 432 11.51 -16.30 8.96
N GLU A 433 11.99 -15.09 9.24
CA GLU A 433 13.40 -14.83 9.59
C GLU A 433 13.83 -15.64 10.82
N THR A 434 13.00 -15.64 11.87
CA THR A 434 13.29 -16.40 13.10
C THR A 434 13.31 -17.91 12.83
N LEU A 435 12.36 -18.41 12.03
CA LEU A 435 12.33 -19.82 11.61
C LEU A 435 13.56 -20.21 10.78
N PHE A 436 13.99 -19.34 9.87
CA PHE A 436 15.18 -19.54 9.06
C PHE A 436 16.43 -19.65 9.94
N LEU A 437 16.59 -18.75 10.92
CA LEU A 437 17.67 -18.80 11.91
C LEU A 437 17.64 -20.10 12.74
N ILE A 438 16.48 -20.49 13.27
CA ILE A 438 16.30 -21.72 14.06
C ILE A 438 16.64 -22.96 13.23
N THR A 439 16.25 -22.99 11.96
CA THR A 439 16.58 -24.08 11.04
C THR A 439 18.08 -24.17 10.80
N GLY A 440 18.77 -23.03 10.69
CA GLY A 440 20.24 -22.95 10.64
C GLY A 440 20.94 -23.49 11.89
N LEU A 441 20.27 -23.46 13.05
CA LEU A 441 20.73 -24.08 14.30
C LEU A 441 20.42 -25.59 14.39
N ASN A 442 19.98 -26.22 13.29
CA ASN A 442 19.55 -27.63 13.23
C ASN A 442 18.38 -27.99 14.17
N LYS A 443 17.57 -26.99 14.56
CA LYS A 443 16.37 -27.20 15.36
C LYS A 443 15.15 -27.40 14.46
N LYS A 444 14.25 -28.30 14.84
CA LYS A 444 13.03 -28.63 14.10
C LYS A 444 11.81 -28.04 14.80
N ILE A 445 11.04 -27.25 14.07
CA ILE A 445 9.76 -26.69 14.53
C ILE A 445 8.62 -27.29 13.69
N ASN A 446 7.59 -27.80 14.36
CA ASN A 446 6.33 -28.17 13.72
C ASN A 446 5.20 -27.32 14.29
N PHE A 447 4.35 -26.77 13.42
CA PHE A 447 3.14 -26.08 13.84
C PHE A 447 1.95 -27.04 13.82
N ILE A 448 1.12 -26.99 14.85
CA ILE A 448 -0.09 -27.81 14.93
C ILE A 448 -1.27 -26.92 15.27
N PHE A 449 -2.34 -27.04 14.49
CA PHE A 449 -3.60 -26.38 14.80
C PHE A 449 -4.27 -27.07 15.99
N THR A 450 -4.52 -26.30 17.05
CA THR A 450 -5.16 -26.76 18.27
C THR A 450 -6.63 -26.35 18.27
N PRO A 451 -7.58 -27.26 18.47
CA PRO A 451 -8.97 -26.89 18.65
C PRO A 451 -9.15 -26.10 19.96
N SER A 452 -9.76 -24.92 19.90
CA SER A 452 -9.98 -24.08 21.07
C SER A 452 -11.14 -24.54 21.97
N HIS A 453 -11.04 -24.31 23.27
CA HIS A 453 -12.05 -24.62 24.30
C HIS A 453 -12.56 -26.07 24.30
N VAL A 454 -11.68 -27.06 24.09
CA VAL A 454 -12.02 -28.50 24.19
C VAL A 454 -11.31 -29.20 25.35
N GLY A 455 -10.81 -28.45 26.33
CA GLY A 455 -10.19 -29.01 27.54
C GLY A 455 -8.76 -29.51 27.32
N ILE A 456 -7.98 -28.82 26.49
CA ILE A 456 -6.55 -29.11 26.27
C ILE A 456 -5.76 -28.23 27.24
N LEU A 457 -5.24 -28.84 28.31
CA LEU A 457 -4.64 -28.12 29.45
C LEU A 457 -3.63 -27.03 29.05
N GLY A 458 -2.74 -27.30 28.09
CA GLY A 458 -1.76 -26.30 27.63
C GLY A 458 -2.40 -25.11 26.91
N ASN A 459 -3.41 -25.37 26.07
CA ASN A 459 -4.16 -24.32 25.37
C ASN A 459 -5.00 -23.52 26.35
N ASP A 460 -5.70 -24.19 27.26
CA ASP A 460 -6.54 -23.53 28.27
C ASP A 460 -5.69 -22.68 29.23
N LYS A 461 -4.45 -23.10 29.54
CA LYS A 461 -3.50 -22.25 30.29
C LYS A 461 -3.07 -21.01 29.50
N ALA A 462 -2.84 -21.14 28.19
CA ALA A 462 -2.46 -20.01 27.35
C ALA A 462 -3.61 -19.00 27.18
N ASP A 463 -4.85 -19.48 26.98
CA ASP A 463 -6.07 -18.66 26.89
C ASP A 463 -6.39 -17.90 28.19
N ASN A 464 -6.03 -18.46 29.35
CA ASN A 464 -6.22 -17.81 30.65
C ASN A 464 -5.09 -16.81 31.05
N ALA A 465 -3.94 -16.85 30.37
CA ALA A 465 -2.74 -16.09 30.72
C ALA A 465 -2.73 -14.66 30.15
#